data_AF-A0A941VE28-F1
#
_entry.id   AF-A0A941VE28-F1
#
_cell.length_a   1.000
_cell.length_b   1.000
_cell.length_c   1.000
_cell.angle_alpha   90.00
_cell.angle_beta   90.00
_cell.angle_gamma   90.00
#
_symmetry.space_group_name_H-M   'P 1'
#
loop_
_entity.id
_entity.type
_entity.pdbx_description
1 polymer ?
#
loop_
_entity_poly.entity_id
_entity_poly.type
_entity_poly.pdbx_seq_one_letter_code
_entity_poly.pdbx_strand_id
1 'polypeptide(L)' 'MAQSLGSKLDSGDAFPDLELELVGGGTQHISALAAGRWSVVLLYRGDW' A
#
# COMPACT_ATOMS: atom_id res chain seq x y z
N MET A 1 -21.72 11.60 4.34
CA MET A 1 -21.25 10.79 3.19
C MET A 1 -20.65 9.53 3.77
N ALA A 2 -21.21 8.37 3.47
CA ALA A 2 -20.75 7.10 4.04
C ALA A 2 -19.37 6.75 3.51
N GLN A 3 -18.41 6.47 4.39
CA GLN A 3 -17.20 5.75 3.98
C GLN A 3 -17.64 4.41 3.39
N SER A 4 -17.26 4.14 2.14
CA SER A 4 -17.28 2.77 1.63
C SER A 4 -16.33 1.95 2.51
N LEU A 5 -16.88 1.07 3.34
CA LEU A 5 -16.12 0.11 4.13
C LEU A 5 -15.60 -0.96 3.16
N GLY A 6 -14.43 -0.71 2.56
CA GLY A 6 -13.70 -1.76 1.87
C GLY A 6 -13.37 -2.89 2.86
N SER A 7 -13.54 -4.13 2.42
CA SER A 7 -13.15 -5.31 3.20
C SER A 7 -11.67 -5.23 3.57
N LYS A 8 -11.33 -5.57 4.81
CA LYS A 8 -9.94 -5.73 5.23
C LYS A 8 -9.34 -6.96 4.53
N LEU A 9 -8.05 -6.90 4.23
CA LEU A 9 -7.31 -8.05 3.75
C LEU A 9 -7.18 -9.09 4.87
N ASP A 10 -7.25 -10.37 4.50
CA ASP A 10 -6.96 -11.51 5.36
C ASP A 10 -5.68 -12.23 4.90
N SER A 11 -5.23 -13.21 5.70
CA SER A 11 -4.05 -14.01 5.40
C SER A 11 -4.24 -14.84 4.13
N GLY A 12 -3.33 -14.65 3.18
CA GLY A 12 -3.37 -15.32 1.88
C GLY A 12 -4.02 -14.49 0.77
N ASP A 13 -4.65 -13.37 1.10
CA ASP A 13 -5.12 -12.43 0.09
C ASP A 13 -3.94 -11.80 -0.67
N ALA A 14 -4.14 -11.56 -1.95
CA ALA A 14 -3.21 -10.76 -2.73
C ALA A 14 -3.22 -9.32 -2.21
N PHE A 15 -2.04 -8.79 -1.89
CA PHE A 15 -1.93 -7.38 -1.53
C PHE A 15 -2.24 -6.52 -2.76
N PRO A 16 -3.09 -5.47 -2.64
CA PRO A 16 -3.46 -4.64 -3.76
C PRO A 16 -2.25 -3.86 -4.29
N ASP A 17 -2.20 -3.67 -5.61
CA ASP A 17 -1.21 -2.78 -6.20
C ASP A 17 -1.66 -1.33 -6.00
N LEU A 18 -0.93 -0.59 -5.16
CA LEU A 18 -1.19 0.81 -4.87
C LEU A 18 -0.17 1.67 -5.60
N GLU A 19 -0.65 2.73 -6.24
CA GLU A 19 0.19 3.82 -6.74
C GLU A 19 0.44 4.82 -5.60
N LEU A 20 1.70 5.13 -5.34
CA LEU A 20 2.14 6.05 -4.30
C LEU A 20 2.84 7.24 -4.93
N GLU A 21 2.50 8.44 -4.49
CA GLU A 21 3.27 9.65 -4.78
C GLU A 21 4.47 9.71 -3.82
N LEU A 22 5.66 9.89 -4.38
CA LEU A 22 6.89 9.94 -3.59
C LEU A 22 7.24 11.36 -3.16
N VAL A 23 7.84 11.48 -1.97
CA VAL A 23 8.44 12.74 -1.52
C VAL A 23 9.56 13.11 -2.48
N GLY A 24 9.52 14.32 -3.04
CA GLY A 24 10.44 14.77 -4.10
C GLY A 24 9.87 14.63 -5.52
N GLY A 25 8.65 14.11 -5.67
CA GLY A 25 7.95 13.96 -6.93
C GLY A 25 8.14 12.58 -7.56
N GLY A 26 7.24 12.26 -8.51
CA GLY A 26 7.17 10.94 -9.16
C GLY A 26 6.17 10.00 -8.49
N THR A 27 5.85 8.93 -9.21
CA THR A 27 4.89 7.91 -8.77
C THR A 27 5.54 6.53 -8.77
N GLN A 28 5.12 5.68 -7.85
CA GLN A 28 5.67 4.35 -7.67
C GLN A 28 4.57 3.34 -7.33
N HIS A 29 4.57 2.21 -8.01
CA HIS A 29 3.70 1.07 -7.69
C HIS A 29 4.32 0.20 -6.60
N ILE A 30 3.51 -0.23 -5.62
CA ILE A 30 3.95 -1.14 -4.55
C ILE A 30 4.44 -2.48 -5.11
N SER A 31 3.77 -3.04 -6.11
CA SER A 31 4.14 -4.32 -6.72
C SER A 31 5.59 -4.33 -7.24
N ALA A 32 6.02 -3.22 -7.83
CA ALA A 32 7.38 -3.06 -8.34
C ALA A 32 8.44 -2.95 -7.21
N LEU A 33 8.07 -2.50 -6.02
CA LEU A 33 8.96 -2.46 -4.86
C LEU A 33 9.12 -3.83 -4.18
N ALA A 34 8.08 -4.66 -4.23
CA ALA A 34 8.01 -5.95 -3.56
C ALA A 34 8.36 -7.16 -4.47
N ALA A 35 8.60 -6.93 -5.76
CA ALA A 35 8.73 -8.00 -6.75
C ALA A 35 9.79 -9.06 -6.36
N GLY A 36 9.32 -10.31 -6.20
CA GLY A 36 10.18 -11.46 -5.94
C GLY A 36 10.75 -11.55 -4.52
N ARG A 37 10.27 -10.74 -3.57
CA ARG A 37 10.75 -10.72 -2.18
C ARG A 37 9.61 -10.63 -1.18
N TRP A 38 9.79 -11.29 -0.04
CA TRP A 38 8.96 -11.02 1.14
C TRP A 38 9.18 -9.59 1.60
N SER A 39 8.08 -8.86 1.75
CA SER A 39 8.08 -7.43 2.04
C SER A 39 7.09 -7.13 3.17
N VAL A 40 7.38 -6.08 3.94
CA VAL A 40 6.51 -5.58 5.01
C VAL A 40 6.05 -4.17 4.64
N VAL A 41 4.74 -3.95 4.62
CA VAL A 41 4.13 -2.63 4.39
C VAL A 41 3.62 -2.09 5.71
N LEU A 42 4.19 -0.97 6.16
CA LEU A 42 3.74 -0.26 7.36
C LEU A 42 2.87 0.92 6.95
N LEU A 43 1.56 0.81 7.22
CA LEU A 43 0.65 1.95 7.11
C LEU A 43 0.71 2.73 8.43
N TYR A 44 1.31 3.91 8.39
CA TYR A 44 1.41 4.80 9.54
C TYR A 44 0.60 6.07 9.29
N ARG A 45 -0.11 6.52 10.33
CA ARG A 45 -0.80 7.80 10.35
C ARG A 45 -0.37 8.56 11.59
N GLY A 46 0.41 9.61 11.37
CA GLY A 46 0.94 10.50 12.40
C GLY A 46 1.93 11.47 11.77
N ASP A 47 2.39 12.43 12.55
CA ASP A 47 3.47 13.33 12.14
C ASP A 47 4.84 12.74 12.50
N TRP A 48 5.86 13.14 11.76
CA TRP A 48 7.26 12.82 12.01
C TRP A 48 7.94 13.91 12.83
#